data_AF-A0A3C1BKN6-F1
#
_entry.id   AF-A0A3C1BKN6-F1
#
_cell.length_a   1.000
_cell.length_b   1.000
_cell.length_c   1.000
_cell.angle_alpha   90.00
_cell.angle_beta   90.00
_cell.angle_gamma   90.00
#
_symmetry.space_group_name_H-M   'P 1'
#
loop_
_entity.id
_entity.type
_entity.pdbx_description
1 polymer ?
#
loop_
_entity_poly.entity_id
_entity_poly.type
_entity_poly.pdbx_seq_one_letter_code
_entity_poly.pdbx_strand_id
1 'polypeptide(L)' 'MQDETGAVETRIMDAIAAATDLSALEDVRVAALGKKGEVSALLKTLGGMDDDDRQRLGP' A
#
# COMPACT_ATOMS: atom_id res chain seq x y z
N MET A 1 0.74 -13.47 -0.55
CA MET A 1 0.78 -12.13 0.08
C MET A 1 1.98 -11.32 -0.38
N GLN A 2 3.20 -11.87 -0.39
CA GLN A 2 4.37 -11.19 -0.97
C GLN A 2 4.18 -10.78 -2.44
N ASP A 3 3.52 -11.64 -3.25
CA ASP A 3 3.17 -11.31 -4.64
C ASP A 3 2.17 -10.13 -4.75
N GLU A 4 1.28 -9.99 -3.77
CA GLU A 4 0.26 -8.95 -3.74
C GLU A 4 0.86 -7.60 -3.33
N THR A 5 1.79 -7.59 -2.38
CA THR A 5 2.57 -6.40 -2.03
C THR A 5 3.46 -5.93 -3.19
N GLY A 6 4.06 -6.84 -3.96
CA GLY A 6 4.84 -6.46 -5.15
C GLY A 6 3.99 -5.81 -6.25
N ALA A 7 2.76 -6.27 -6.43
CA ALA A 7 1.79 -5.65 -7.35
C ALA A 7 1.34 -4.26 -6.86
N VAL A 8 1.20 -4.06 -5.54
CA VAL A 8 0.90 -2.75 -4.94
C VAL A 8 2.07 -1.79 -5.13
N GLU A 9 3.30 -2.23 -4.85
CA GLU A 9 4.51 -1.43 -5.05
C GLU A 9 4.63 -0.96 -6.49
N THR A 10 4.54 -1.88 -7.45
CA THR A 10 4.66 -1.57 -8.89
C THR A 10 3.63 -0.53 -9.31
N ARG A 11 2.35 -0.71 -8.94
CA ARG A 11 1.28 0.26 -9.27
C ARG A 11 1.52 1.63 -8.66
N ILE A 12 1.98 1.70 -7.41
CA ILE A 12 2.27 2.99 -6.76
C ILE A 12 3.46 3.66 -7.45
N MET A 13 4.52 2.93 -7.78
CA MET A 13 5.69 3.48 -8.46
C MET A 13 5.35 3.99 -9.87
N ASP A 14 4.54 3.25 -10.62
CA ASP A 14 4.05 3.68 -11.94
C ASP A 14 3.20 4.95 -11.83
N ALA A 15 2.31 5.04 -10.83
CA ALA A 15 1.48 6.22 -10.59
C ALA A 15 2.30 7.44 -10.19
N ILE A 16 3.35 7.26 -9.37
CA ILE A 16 4.30 8.32 -9.01
C ILE A 16 5.04 8.81 -10.26
N ALA A 17 5.52 7.89 -11.10
CA ALA A 17 6.24 8.23 -12.33
C ALA A 17 5.36 8.99 -13.34
N ALA A 18 4.05 8.73 -13.34
CA ALA A 18 3.08 9.39 -14.21
C ALA A 18 2.60 10.76 -13.69
N ALA A 19 2.85 11.11 -12.43
CA ALA A 19 2.41 12.37 -11.85
C ALA A 19 3.21 13.55 -12.44
N THR A 20 2.51 14.49 -13.08
CA THR A 20 3.13 15.63 -13.79
C THR A 20 3.22 16.90 -12.95
N ASP A 21 2.59 16.93 -11.77
CA ASP A 21 2.58 18.06 -10.87
C ASP A 21 2.40 17.63 -9.41
N LEU A 22 2.53 18.60 -8.50
CA LEU A 22 2.44 18.35 -7.06
C LEU A 22 1.03 17.93 -6.62
N SER A 23 -0.03 18.38 -7.30
CA SER A 23 -1.39 17.97 -6.95
C SER A 23 -1.61 16.50 -7.29
N ALA A 24 -1.18 16.07 -8.49
CA ALA A 24 -1.26 14.68 -8.91
C ALA A 24 -0.44 13.77 -8.00
N LEU A 25 0.77 14.20 -7.60
CA LEU A 25 1.61 13.42 -6.67
C LEU A 25 0.97 13.30 -5.28
N GLU A 26 0.33 14.36 -4.81
CA GLU A 26 -0.39 14.35 -3.53
C GLU A 26 -1.60 13.41 -3.57
N ASP A 27 -2.34 13.37 -4.68
CA ASP A 27 -3.44 12.42 -4.87
C ASP A 27 -2.96 10.96 -4.81
N VAL A 28 -1.82 10.65 -5.47
CA VAL A 28 -1.18 9.32 -5.38
C VAL A 28 -0.79 9.01 -3.94
N ARG A 29 -0.18 9.96 -3.22
CA ARG A 29 0.20 9.79 -1.81
C ARG A 29 -1.01 9.50 -0.93
N VAL A 30 -2.10 10.23 -1.09
CA VAL A 30 -3.33 10.01 -0.30
C VAL A 30 -3.98 8.68 -0.63
N ALA A 31 -4.02 8.29 -1.91
CA ALA A 31 -4.56 7.00 -2.34
C ALA A 31 -3.74 5.81 -1.82
N ALA A 32 -2.42 5.94 -1.75
CA ALA A 32 -1.54 4.89 -1.24
C ALA A 32 -1.54 4.83 0.31
N LEU A 33 -1.31 5.97 0.96
CA LEU A 33 -0.95 6.06 2.38
C LEU A 33 -2.01 6.71 3.27
N GLY A 34 -3.07 7.27 2.70
CA GLY A 34 -4.16 7.89 3.47
C GLY A 34 -4.87 6.91 4.41
N LYS A 35 -5.79 7.42 5.24
CA LYS A 35 -6.53 6.61 6.23
C LYS A 35 -7.29 5.42 5.61
N LYS A 36 -7.75 5.59 4.38
CA LYS A 36 -8.41 4.56 3.55
C LYS A 36 -7.53 4.13 2.37
N GLY A 37 -6.26 4.53 2.37
CA GLY A 37 -5.34 4.20 1.31
C GLY A 37 -5.00 2.71 1.32
N GLU A 38 -4.54 2.25 0.17
CA GLU A 38 -4.34 0.82 -0.10
C GLU A 38 -3.37 0.16 0.89
N VAL A 39 -2.21 0.78 1.14
CA VAL A 39 -1.22 0.26 2.09
C VAL A 39 -1.79 0.26 3.51
N SER A 40 -2.47 1.33 3.90
CA SER A 40 -3.15 1.43 5.20
C SER A 40 -4.23 0.37 5.39
N ALA A 41 -4.91 -0.06 4.32
CA ALA A 41 -5.89 -1.13 4.39
C ALA A 41 -5.21 -2.49 4.60
N LEU A 42 -4.13 -2.78 3.88
CA LEU A 42 -3.35 -4.01 4.04
C LEU A 42 -2.77 -4.15 5.45
N LEU A 43 -2.20 -3.07 6.00
CA LEU A 43 -1.65 -3.08 7.36
C LEU A 43 -2.72 -3.32 8.43
N LYS A 44 -3.95 -2.83 8.23
CA LYS A 44 -5.07 -3.11 9.14
C LYS A 44 -5.47 -4.58 9.12
N THR A 45 -5.49 -5.20 7.94
CA THR A 45 -5.73 -6.64 7.81
C THR A 45 -4.67 -7.43 8.59
N LEU A 46 -3.40 -7.03 8.49
CA LEU A 46 -2.30 -7.64 9.24
C LEU A 46 -2.46 -7.45 10.77
N GLY A 47 -2.88 -6.27 11.21
CA GLY A 47 -3.13 -5.99 12.62
C GLY A 47 -4.32 -6.75 13.23
N GLY A 48 -5.21 -7.31 12.39
CA GLY A 48 -6.33 -8.15 12.81
C GLY A 48 -6.02 -9.65 12.90
N MET A 49 -4.83 -10.08 12.47
CA MET A 49 -4.40 -11.49 12.52
C MET A 49 -3.84 -11.85 13.90
N ASP A 50 -3.86 -13.14 14.26
CA ASP A 50 -3.11 -13.67 15.41
C ASP A 50 -1.59 -13.60 15.16
N ASP A 51 -0.79 -13.78 16.21
CA ASP A 51 0.65 -13.55 16.14
C ASP A 51 1.37 -14.53 15.19
N ASP A 52 0.91 -15.79 15.10
CA ASP A 52 1.49 -16.81 14.22
C ASP A 52 1.20 -16.52 12.74
N ASP A 53 -0.05 -16.17 12.41
CA ASP A 53 -0.41 -15.76 11.05
C ASP A 53 0.23 -14.43 10.67
N ARG A 54 0.35 -13.49 11.60
CA ARG A 54 1.05 -12.22 11.37
C ARG A 54 2.53 -12.43 11.05
N GLN A 55 3.20 -13.36 11.71
CA GLN A 55 4.61 -13.65 11.50
C GLN A 55 4.87 -14.35 10.15
N ARG A 56 3.91 -15.17 9.71
CA ARG A 56 4.00 -15.94 8.46
C ARG A 56 3.58 -15.16 7.23
N LEU A 57 2.65 -14.21 7.40
CA LEU A 57 2.09 -13.39 6.33
C LEU A 57 2.63 -11.96 6.32
N GLY A 58 3.28 -11.50 7.40
CA GLY A 58 3.92 -10.19 7.45
C GLY A 58 4.96 -10.00 6.34
N PRO A 59 5.10 -8.77 5.80
CA PRO A 59 6.13 -8.44 4.82
C PRO A 59 7.55 -8.55 5.40
#